data_AF-A0A4R7ZLL3-F1
#
_entry.id   AF-A0A4R7ZLL3-F1
#
_cell.length_a   1.000
_cell.length_b   1.000
_cell.length_c   1.000
_cell.angle_alpha   90.00
_cell.angle_beta   90.00
_cell.angle_gamma   90.00
#
_symmetry.space_group_name_H-M   'P 1'
#
loop_
_entity.id
_entity.type
_entity.pdbx_description
1 polymer ?
#
loop_
_entity_poly.entity_id
_entity_poly.type
_entity_poly.pdbx_seq_one_letter_code
_entity_poly.pdbx_strand_id
1 'polypeptide(L)' 'MGEVMTAQGRSLPADDTVDLREIGFRSLDFSELALRVEDELGDELNFDAPGLRRIATVGDVLDFIEQLQSA' A
#
# COMPACT_ATOMS: atom_id res chain seq x y z
N MET A 1 -0.30 1.66 -5.73
CA MET A 1 1.09 1.72 -5.20
C MET A 1 2.07 2.36 -6.18
N GLY A 2 2.16 1.88 -7.42
CA GLY A 2 3.12 2.40 -8.40
C GLY A 2 3.03 3.92 -8.64
N GLU A 3 1.82 4.47 -8.66
CA GLU A 3 1.63 5.92 -8.79
C GLU A 3 2.14 6.72 -7.58
N VAL A 4 1.93 6.23 -6.35
CA VAL A 4 2.42 6.87 -5.11
C VAL A 4 3.95 6.94 -5.14
N MET A 5 4.60 5.86 -5.54
CA MET A 5 6.06 5.84 -5.68
C MET A 5 6.55 6.77 -6.80
N THR A 6 5.88 6.74 -7.95
CA THR A 6 6.24 7.57 -9.12
C THR A 6 6.10 9.06 -8.82
N ALA A 7 5.06 9.46 -8.08
CA ALA A 7 4.86 10.84 -7.63
C ALA A 7 6.03 11.36 -6.78
N GLN A 8 6.80 10.46 -6.17
CA GLN A 8 7.94 10.76 -5.33
C GLN A 8 9.29 10.44 -5.99
N GLY A 9 9.30 10.23 -7.31
CA GLY A 9 10.52 9.94 -8.08
C GLY A 9 11.13 8.57 -7.83
N ARG A 10 10.34 7.63 -7.30
CA ARG A 10 10.74 6.23 -7.03
C ARG A 10 10.05 5.28 -8.01
N SER A 11 10.62 4.10 -8.19
CA SER A 11 10.05 3.06 -9.05
C SER A 11 9.55 1.89 -8.22
N LEU A 12 8.39 1.34 -8.60
CA LEU A 12 7.90 0.09 -8.04
C LEU A 12 8.86 -1.05 -8.45
N PRO A 13 9.31 -1.90 -7.51
CA PRO A 13 10.12 -3.05 -7.87
C PRO A 13 9.32 -4.06 -8.69
N ALA A 14 10.02 -4.87 -9.48
CA ALA A 14 9.42 -5.92 -10.29
C ALA A 14 9.05 -7.19 -9.48
N ASP A 15 9.61 -7.31 -8.27
CA ASP A 15 9.42 -8.43 -7.35
C ASP A 15 8.65 -7.91 -6.13
N ASP A 16 7.60 -8.62 -5.74
CA ASP A 16 6.73 -8.26 -4.63
C ASP A 16 7.30 -8.71 -3.27
N THR A 17 8.32 -9.56 -3.25
CA THR A 17 9.02 -9.98 -2.03
C THR A 17 9.95 -8.90 -1.46
N VAL A 18 10.12 -7.78 -2.19
CA VAL A 18 10.99 -6.67 -1.80
C VAL A 18 10.48 -5.99 -0.53
N ASP A 19 11.39 -5.76 0.43
CA ASP A 19 11.09 -5.09 1.69
C ASP A 19 10.77 -3.60 1.45
N LEU A 20 9.68 -3.13 2.05
CA LEU A 20 9.22 -1.75 1.93
C LEU A 20 10.28 -0.74 2.37
N ARG A 21 11.15 -1.11 3.31
CA ARG A 21 12.25 -0.27 3.79
C ARG A 21 13.32 -0.06 2.72
N GLU A 22 13.54 -1.04 1.84
CA GLU A 22 14.53 -0.97 0.76
C GLU A 22 14.10 0.02 -0.32
N ILE A 23 12.80 0.09 -0.60
CA ILE A 23 12.20 1.05 -1.56
C ILE A 23 11.75 2.36 -0.89
N GLY A 24 12.03 2.49 0.41
CA GLY A 24 11.69 3.64 1.22
C GLY A 24 10.19 3.88 1.39
N PHE A 25 9.33 2.87 1.19
CA PHE A 25 7.88 2.98 1.36
C PHE A 25 7.55 3.09 2.86
N ARG A 26 7.01 4.23 3.29
CA ARG A 26 6.76 4.58 4.71
C ARG A 26 5.28 4.69 5.02
N SER A 27 4.96 4.90 6.30
CA SER A 27 3.58 5.09 6.77
C SER A 27 2.82 6.21 6.05
N LEU A 28 3.50 7.28 5.63
CA LEU A 28 2.85 8.34 4.85
C LEU A 28 2.44 7.86 3.45
N ASP A 29 3.26 7.03 2.82
CA ASP A 29 2.95 6.42 1.52
C ASP A 29 1.76 5.47 1.62
N PHE A 30 1.62 4.77 2.75
CA PHE A 30 0.42 3.98 3.05
C PHE A 30 -0.82 4.84 3.17
N SER A 31 -0.75 5.95 3.90
CA SER A 31 -1.89 6.86 4.03
C SER A 31 -2.29 7.45 2.67
N GLU A 32 -1.31 7.79 1.83
CA GLU A 32 -1.60 8.26 0.47
C GLU A 32 -2.21 7.16 -0.41
N LEU A 33 -1.68 5.94 -0.35
CA LEU A 33 -2.21 4.80 -1.08
C LEU A 33 -3.66 4.50 -0.67
N ALA A 34 -3.94 4.50 0.63
CA ALA A 34 -5.27 4.33 1.20
C ALA A 34 -6.26 5.35 0.63
N LEU A 35 -5.94 6.65 0.74
CA LEU A 35 -6.80 7.73 0.26
C LEU A 35 -7.09 7.62 -1.24
N ARG A 36 -6.12 7.18 -2.05
CA ARG A 36 -6.34 6.98 -3.49
C ARG A 36 -7.27 5.82 -3.78
N VAL A 37 -7.15 4.73 -3.05
CA VAL A 37 -8.05 3.57 -3.21
C VAL A 37 -9.46 3.96 -2.76
N GLU A 38 -9.62 4.71 -1.69
CA GLU A 38 -10.92 5.26 -1.25
C GLU A 38 -11.56 6.16 -2.32
N ASP A 39 -10.76 7.04 -2.94
CA ASP A 39 -11.23 7.92 -4.02
C ASP A 39 -11.64 7.13 -5.27
N GLU A 40 -10.92 6.07 -5.61
CA GLU A 40 -11.22 5.21 -6.77
C GLU A 40 -12.45 4.32 -6.55
N LEU A 41 -12.61 3.78 -5.34
CA LEU A 41 -13.76 2.92 -4.99
C LEU A 41 -15.00 3.72 -4.63
N GLY A 42 -14.83 4.97 -4.18
CA GLY A 42 -15.91 5.80 -3.65
C GLY A 42 -16.38 5.41 -2.25
N ASP A 43 -15.62 4.55 -1.56
CA ASP A 43 -15.92 4.00 -0.24
C ASP A 43 -14.73 4.18 0.72
N GLU A 44 -15.03 4.43 2.01
CA GLU A 44 -14.02 4.58 3.06
C GLU A 44 -13.48 3.21 3.48
N LEU A 45 -12.14 3.09 3.53
CA LEU A 45 -11.48 1.85 3.90
C LEU A 45 -11.34 1.77 5.42
N ASN A 46 -11.86 0.69 6.02
CA ASN A 46 -11.67 0.44 7.44
C ASN A 46 -10.34 -0.29 7.71
N PHE A 47 -9.33 0.47 8.12
CA PHE A 47 -8.04 -0.07 8.53
C PHE A 47 -8.09 -0.55 9.99
N ASP A 48 -8.38 -1.84 10.18
CA ASP A 48 -8.15 -2.43 11.50
C ASP A 48 -6.63 -2.46 11.79
N ALA A 49 -6.22 -1.71 12.81
CA ALA A 49 -4.82 -1.52 13.21
C ALA A 49 -3.95 -2.80 13.37
N PRO A 50 -4.49 -3.99 13.70
CA PRO A 50 -3.73 -5.23 13.71
C PRO A 50 -3.24 -5.71 12.31
N GLY A 51 -3.94 -5.35 11.23
CA GLY A 51 -3.56 -5.72 9.86
C GLY A 51 -2.29 -5.01 9.40
N LEU A 52 -2.20 -3.71 9.69
CA LEU A 52 -1.06 -2.86 9.30
C LEU A 52 0.27 -3.25 9.95
N ARG A 53 0.24 -3.89 11.13
CA ARG A 53 1.48 -4.27 11.85
C ARG A 53 2.26 -5.42 11.20
N ARG A 54 1.64 -6.14 10.25
CA ARG A 54 2.24 -7.31 9.59
C ARG A 54 2.85 -6.99 8.22
N ILE A 55 2.69 -5.76 7.72
CA ILE A 55 3.08 -5.41 6.37
C ILE A 55 4.58 -5.09 6.31
N ALA A 56 5.35 -5.91 5.59
CA ALA A 56 6.81 -5.78 5.47
C ALA A 56 7.30 -5.71 4.02
N THR A 57 6.60 -6.36 3.10
CA THR A 57 6.96 -6.48 1.68
C THR A 57 5.96 -5.76 0.78
N VAL A 58 6.30 -5.60 -0.50
CA VAL A 58 5.37 -5.11 -1.52
C VAL A 58 4.15 -6.03 -1.64
N GLY A 59 4.35 -7.35 -1.61
CA GLY A 59 3.29 -8.36 -1.65
C GLY A 59 2.32 -8.22 -0.48
N ASP A 60 2.83 -8.00 0.73
CA ASP A 60 1.96 -7.74 1.90
C ASP A 60 1.06 -6.51 1.72
N VAL A 61 1.50 -5.49 0.97
CA VAL A 61 0.66 -4.32 0.63
C VAL A 61 -0.42 -4.71 -0.36
N LEU A 62 -0.07 -5.43 -1.42
CA LEU A 62 -0.99 -5.83 -2.47
C LEU A 62 -2.08 -6.75 -1.89
N ASP A 63 -1.67 -7.78 -1.14
CA ASP A 63 -2.56 -8.70 -0.43
C ASP A 63 -3.51 -7.96 0.51
N PHE A 64 -3.00 -6.94 1.20
CA PHE A 64 -3.82 -6.14 2.12
C PHE A 64 -4.88 -5.31 1.38
N ILE A 65 -4.54 -4.69 0.24
CA ILE A 65 -5.51 -3.96 -0.57
C ILE A 65 -6.55 -4.91 -1.18
N GLU A 66 -6.15 -6.08 -1.66
CA GLU A 66 -7.08 -7.10 -2.18
C GLU A 66 -8.06 -7.58 -1.10
N GLN A 67 -7.60 -7.78 0.14
CA GLN A 67 -8.45 -8.13 1.27
C GLN A 67 -9.49 -7.04 1.57
N LEU A 68 -9.07 -5.77 1.50
CA LEU A 68 -9.96 -4.62 1.72
C LEU A 68 -11.04 -4.50 0.63
N GLN A 69 -10.72 -4.82 -0.62
CA GLN A 69 -11.68 -4.83 -1.73
C GLN A 69 -12.66 -6.00 -1.70
N SER A 70 -12.32 -7.07 -0.98
CA SER A 70 -13.12 -8.30 -0.91
C SER A 70 -14.05 -8.36 0.32
N ALA A 71 -13.98 -7.35 1.20
CA ALA A 71 -14.77 -7.24 2.44
C ALA A 71 -16.09 -6.49 2.21
#